data_AF-A0A349PV10-F1
#
_entry.id   AF-A0A349PV10-F1
#
_cell.length_a   1.000
_cell.length_b   1.000
_cell.length_c   1.000
_cell.angle_alpha   90.00
_cell.angle_beta   90.00
_cell.angle_gamma   90.00
#
_symmetry.space_group_name_H-M   'P 1'
#
loop_
_entity.id
_entity.type
_entity.pdbx_description
1 polymer ?
#
loop_
_entity_poly.entity_id
_entity_poly.type
_entity_poly.pdbx_seq_one_letter_code
_entity_poly.pdbx_strand_id
1 'polypeptide(L)'
;LQWECVDLEKGTILINKQLQNIPGQPGKYRLISSKNGKGRSITVAPFIVSLMKKHKAQQSAEQIRAGSAWENSGFVFTDELGRHVSPHNVYHSYKRIVASIGMPEARFH
;
A
#
# COMPACT_ATOMS: atom_id res chain seq x y z
N LEU A 1 0.91 -1.04 -4.66
CA LEU A 1 0.01 -0.09 -5.34
C LEU A 1 0.66 1.28 -5.33
N GLN A 2 0.76 1.95 -6.48
CA GLN A 2 1.29 3.30 -6.61
C GLN A 2 0.18 4.29 -6.97
N TRP A 3 0.35 5.58 -6.65
CA TRP A 3 -0.65 6.61 -6.92
C TRP A 3 -0.97 6.77 -8.41
N GLU A 4 -0.01 6.49 -9.30
CA GLU A 4 -0.24 6.46 -10.76
C GLU A 4 -1.32 5.46 -11.19
N CYS A 5 -1.61 4.45 -10.36
CA CYS A 5 -2.59 3.42 -10.62
C CYS A 5 -3.96 3.73 -9.99
N VAL A 6 -4.14 4.90 -9.35
CA VAL A 6 -5.36 5.26 -8.63
C VAL A 6 -6.00 6.48 -9.29
N ASP A 7 -7.14 6.27 -9.94
CA ASP A 7 -7.96 7.35 -10.48
C ASP A 7 -9.08 7.68 -9.48
N LEU A 8 -8.84 8.72 -8.69
CA LEU A 8 -9.79 9.18 -7.66
C LEU A 8 -11.01 9.91 -8.23
N GLU A 9 -10.97 10.33 -9.49
CA GLU A 9 -12.09 10.99 -10.15
C GLU A 9 -13.06 9.94 -10.69
N LYS A 10 -12.53 8.92 -11.37
CA LYS A 10 -13.33 7.80 -11.89
C LYS A 10 -13.63 6.74 -10.84
N GLY A 11 -12.98 6.79 -9.67
CA GLY A 11 -13.13 5.79 -8.63
C GLY A 11 -12.63 4.42 -9.07
N THR A 12 -11.46 4.37 -9.74
CA THR A 12 -10.88 3.12 -10.24
C THR A 12 -9.45 2.92 -9.77
N ILE A 13 -9.08 1.65 -9.58
CA ILE A 13 -7.71 1.25 -9.25
C ILE A 13 -7.22 0.22 -10.27
N LEU A 14 -6.08 0.50 -10.89
CA LEU A 14 -5.38 -0.42 -11.76
C LEU A 14 -4.43 -1.32 -10.95
N ILE A 15 -4.66 -2.62 -10.99
CA ILE A 15 -3.78 -3.62 -10.40
C ILE A 15 -2.94 -4.26 -11.51
N ASN A 16 -1.72 -3.76 -11.71
CA ASN A 16 -0.80 -4.20 -12.77
C ASN A 16 0.58 -4.66 -12.24
N LYS A 17 0.94 -4.31 -11.00
CA LYS A 17 2.22 -4.62 -10.38
C LYS A 17 2.01 -5.15 -8.97
N GLN A 18 2.92 -6.00 -8.52
CA GLN A 18 3.00 -6.47 -7.14
C GLN A 18 4.42 -6.27 -6.60
N LEU A 19 4.52 -5.98 -5.31
CA LEU A 19 5.80 -5.89 -4.63
C LEU A 19 6.21 -7.29 -4.17
N GLN A 20 7.40 -7.75 -4.57
CA GLN A 20 7.92 -9.06 -4.18
C GLN A 20 9.34 -8.95 -3.63
N ASN A 21 9.65 -9.80 -2.66
CA ASN A 21 11.01 -10.01 -2.20
C ASN A 21 11.91 -10.46 -3.36
N ILE A 22 13.16 -9.97 -3.35
CA ILE A 22 14.19 -10.45 -4.26
C ILE A 22 14.80 -11.71 -3.66
N PRO A 23 14.75 -12.87 -4.36
CA PRO A 23 15.37 -14.11 -3.87
C PRO A 23 16.86 -13.90 -3.53
N GLY A 24 17.27 -14.38 -2.36
CA GLY A 24 18.65 -14.23 -1.88
C GLY A 24 19.03 -12.83 -1.36
N GLN A 25 18.10 -11.86 -1.33
CA GLN A 25 18.36 -10.51 -0.81
C GLN A 25 17.29 -10.10 0.21
N PRO A 26 17.41 -10.55 1.47
CA PRO A 26 16.47 -10.21 2.54
C PRO A 26 16.30 -8.69 2.68
N GLY A 27 15.05 -8.24 2.80
CA GLY A 27 14.74 -6.81 2.95
C GLY A 27 14.75 -6.00 1.66
N LYS A 28 15.12 -6.59 0.51
CA LYS A 28 15.02 -5.93 -0.79
C LYS A 28 13.81 -6.41 -1.57
N TYR A 29 13.10 -5.45 -2.16
CA TYR A 29 11.87 -5.68 -2.89
C TYR A 29 11.97 -5.12 -4.31
N ARG A 30 11.21 -5.74 -5.22
CA ARG A 30 11.03 -5.25 -6.58
C ARG A 30 9.55 -5.24 -6.95
N LEU A 31 9.15 -4.25 -7.74
CA LEU A 31 7.86 -4.29 -8.42
C LEU A 31 7.98 -5.20 -9.63
N ILE A 32 7.10 -6.20 -9.70
CA ILE A 32 6.97 -7.05 -10.88
C ILE A 32 5.57 -6.91 -11.47
N SER A 33 5.48 -7.02 -12.79
CA SER A 33 4.20 -7.05 -13.49
C SER A 33 3.37 -8.28 -13.08
N SER A 34 2.05 -8.19 -13.17
CA SER A 34 1.16 -9.33 -12.93
C SER A 34 1.46 -10.47 -13.92
N LYS A 35 1.25 -11.73 -13.47
CA LYS A 35 1.40 -12.91 -14.35
C LYS A 35 0.52 -12.70 -15.59
N ASN A 36 1.14 -12.76 -16.77
CA ASN A 36 0.56 -12.55 -18.11
C ASN A 36 0.49 -11.08 -18.60
N GLY A 37 1.04 -10.11 -17.86
CA GLY A 37 1.10 -8.70 -18.30
C GLY A 37 -0.25 -7.98 -18.38
N LYS A 38 -1.36 -8.67 -18.09
CA LYS A 38 -2.70 -8.08 -18.03
C LYS A 38 -2.96 -7.55 -16.62
N GLY A 39 -2.97 -6.23 -16.50
CA GLY A 39 -3.52 -5.57 -15.31
C GLY A 39 -5.03 -5.72 -15.26
N ARG A 40 -5.61 -5.66 -14.07
CA ARG A 40 -7.08 -5.59 -13.88
C ARG A 40 -7.45 -4.24 -13.30
N SER A 41 -8.53 -3.64 -13.79
CA SER A 41 -9.11 -2.45 -13.19
C SER A 41 -10.24 -2.86 -12.25
N ILE A 42 -10.29 -2.25 -11.06
CA ILE A 42 -11.40 -2.42 -10.12
C ILE A 42 -12.07 -1.06 -9.90
N THR A 43 -13.39 -1.05 -9.92
CA THR A 43 -14.18 0.12 -9.48
C THR A 43 -14.32 0.05 -7.97
N VAL A 44 -14.09 1.15 -7.29
CA VAL A 44 -14.21 1.24 -5.83
C VAL A 44 -15.44 2.05 -5.44
N ALA A 45 -16.02 1.72 -4.29
CA ALA A 45 -17.16 2.45 -3.76
C ALA A 45 -16.78 3.91 -3.43
N PRO A 46 -17.74 4.87 -3.48
CA PRO A 46 -17.46 6.27 -3.18
C PRO A 46 -16.80 6.51 -1.81
N PHE A 47 -17.16 5.72 -0.79
CA PHE A 47 -16.53 5.83 0.53
C PHE A 47 -15.04 5.49 0.52
N ILE A 48 -14.60 4.56 -0.35
CA ILE A 48 -13.18 4.23 -0.54
C ILE A 48 -12.45 5.39 -1.21
N VAL A 49 -13.06 6.05 -2.19
CA VAL A 49 -12.49 7.27 -2.81
C VAL A 49 -12.26 8.34 -1.75
N SER A 50 -13.25 8.58 -0.89
CA SER A 50 -13.11 9.53 0.23
C SER A 50 -11.99 9.13 1.19
N LEU A 51 -11.87 7.84 1.53
CA LEU A 51 -10.80 7.33 2.37
C LEU A 51 -9.42 7.54 1.73
N MET A 52 -9.28 7.25 0.43
CA MET A 52 -8.02 7.43 -0.29
C MET A 52 -7.64 8.90 -0.44
N LYS A 53 -8.60 9.82 -0.62
CA LYS A 53 -8.34 11.27 -0.60
C LYS A 53 -7.79 11.73 0.76
N LYS A 54 -8.42 11.28 1.84
CA LYS A 54 -7.95 11.55 3.21
C LYS A 54 -6.53 10.99 3.42
N HIS A 55 -6.31 9.75 3.00
CA HIS A 55 -5.00 9.11 3.09
C HIS A 55 -3.92 9.86 2.31
N LYS A 56 -4.23 10.32 1.09
CA LYS A 56 -3.31 11.15 0.29
C LYS A 56 -2.91 12.43 1.00
N ALA A 57 -3.87 13.12 1.63
CA ALA A 57 -3.61 14.33 2.40
C ALA A 57 -2.74 14.06 3.64
N GLN A 58 -2.99 12.95 4.36
CA GLN A 58 -2.17 12.52 5.49
C GLN A 58 -0.73 12.23 5.06
N GLN A 59 -0.56 11.50 3.96
CA GLN A 59 0.76 11.18 3.42
C GLN A 59 1.51 12.43 2.96
N SER A 60 0.83 13.42 2.37
CA SER A 60 1.46 14.72 2.05
C SER A 60 1.97 15.45 3.30
N ALA A 61 1.23 15.36 4.42
CA ALA A 61 1.70 15.92 5.69
C ALA A 61 2.90 15.15 6.26
N GLU A 62 2.94 13.82 6.09
CA GLU A 62 4.11 12.99 6.43
C GLU A 62 5.33 13.33 5.58
N GLN A 63 5.15 13.54 4.28
CA GLN A 63 6.21 13.98 3.38
C GLN A 63 6.82 15.31 3.82
N ILE A 64 5.97 16.30 4.16
CA ILE A 64 6.45 17.59 4.67
C ILE A 64 7.23 17.39 5.98
N ARG A 65 6.73 16.54 6.88
CA ARG A 65 7.38 16.26 8.17
C ARG A 65 8.73 15.55 8.01
N ALA A 66 8.83 14.59 7.11
CA ALA A 66 10.05 13.85 6.84
C ALA A 66 11.10 14.68 6.09
N GLY A 67 10.67 15.70 5.34
CA GLY A 67 11.56 16.60 4.61
C GLY A 67 12.48 15.83 3.66
N SER A 68 13.79 16.04 3.79
CA SER A 68 14.81 15.38 2.95
C SER A 68 14.91 13.87 3.17
N ALA A 69 14.38 13.34 4.27
CA ALA A 69 14.36 11.90 4.53
C ALA A 69 13.27 11.17 3.74
N TRP A 70 12.34 11.90 3.11
CA TRP A 70 11.25 11.32 2.35
C TRP A 70 11.72 10.68 1.03
N GLU A 71 11.33 9.44 0.81
CA GLU A 71 11.53 8.71 -0.44
C GLU A 71 10.33 8.88 -1.37
N ASN A 72 10.57 9.41 -2.57
CA ASN A 72 9.54 9.57 -3.60
C ASN A 72 9.23 8.25 -4.33
N SER A 73 8.82 7.22 -3.58
CA SER A 73 8.54 5.88 -4.09
C SER A 73 7.23 5.78 -4.93
N GLY A 74 6.34 6.75 -4.75
CA GLY A 74 5.02 6.79 -5.37
C GLY A 74 4.03 5.77 -4.78
N PHE A 75 4.37 5.04 -3.72
CA PHE A 75 3.46 4.10 -3.08
C PHE A 75 2.28 4.79 -2.41
N VAL A 76 1.10 4.16 -2.52
CA VAL A 76 -0.10 4.61 -1.79
C VAL A 76 0.06 4.36 -0.29
N PHE A 77 0.59 3.19 0.09
CA PHE A 77 0.83 2.83 1.48
C PHE A 77 2.32 2.87 1.75
N THR A 78 2.73 3.76 2.64
CA THR A 78 4.15 3.96 3.00
C THR A 78 4.37 3.88 4.49
N ASP A 79 5.63 3.73 4.89
CA ASP A 79 6.08 4.16 6.21
C ASP A 79 6.18 5.70 6.29
N GLU A 80 6.60 6.21 7.44
CA GLU A 80 6.74 7.64 7.71
C GLU A 80 7.82 8.33 6.86
N LEU A 81 8.65 7.56 6.15
CA LEU A 81 9.71 8.05 5.26
C LEU A 81 9.38 7.84 3.79
N GLY A 82 8.15 7.46 3.45
CA GLY A 82 7.72 7.31 2.06
C GLY A 82 8.15 6.00 1.41
N ARG A 83 8.71 5.05 2.17
CA ARG A 83 9.11 3.73 1.66
C ARG A 83 7.93 2.77 1.68
N HIS A 84 8.01 1.67 0.96
CA HIS A 84 6.92 0.68 0.98
C HIS A 84 6.69 0.15 2.41
N VAL A 85 5.43 -0.15 2.73
CA VAL A 85 5.13 -0.90 3.95
C VAL A 85 5.77 -2.28 3.90
N SER A 86 6.32 -2.72 5.04
CA SER A 86 6.84 -4.09 5.19
C SER A 86 5.67 -5.08 5.31
N PRO A 87 5.60 -6.13 4.48
CA PRO A 87 4.57 -7.17 4.61
C PRO A 87 4.52 -7.80 6.01
N HIS A 88 5.69 -7.92 6.64
CA HIS A 88 5.81 -8.41 8.01
C HIS A 88 5.12 -7.48 9.00
N ASN A 89 5.36 -6.16 8.91
CA ASN A 89 4.75 -5.17 9.80
C ASN A 89 3.23 -5.12 9.61
N VAL A 90 2.75 -5.23 8.36
CA VAL A 90 1.30 -5.30 8.06
C VAL A 90 0.68 -6.52 8.73
N TYR A 91 1.28 -7.69 8.59
CA TYR A 91 0.78 -8.93 9.20
C TYR A 91 0.74 -8.83 10.73
N HIS A 92 1.83 -8.36 11.38
CA HIS A 92 1.87 -8.23 12.84
C HIS A 92 0.88 -7.18 13.37
N SER A 93 0.72 -6.07 12.65
CA SER A 93 -0.29 -5.05 12.99
C SER A 93 -1.70 -5.62 12.89
N TYR A 94 -1.99 -6.37 11.82
CA TYR A 94 -3.25 -7.09 11.65
C TYR A 94 -3.49 -8.07 12.80
N LYS A 95 -2.51 -8.93 13.15
CA LYS A 95 -2.63 -9.90 14.25
C LYS A 95 -2.94 -9.23 15.59
N ARG A 96 -2.32 -8.07 15.87
CA ARG A 96 -2.59 -7.28 17.07
C ARG A 96 -4.03 -6.78 17.12
N ILE A 97 -4.51 -6.23 15.99
CA ILE A 97 -5.88 -5.72 15.88
C ILE A 97 -6.89 -6.86 16.05
N VAL A 98 -6.74 -7.97 15.32
CA VAL A 98 -7.71 -9.08 15.40
C VAL A 98 -7.70 -9.76 16.78
N ALA A 99 -6.56 -9.85 17.45
CA ALA A 99 -6.50 -10.33 18.83
C ALA A 99 -7.26 -9.40 19.79
N SER A 100 -7.13 -8.07 19.63
CA SER A 100 -7.82 -7.10 20.49
C SER A 100 -9.35 -7.11 20.36
N ILE A 101 -9.89 -7.64 19.27
CA ILE A 101 -11.33 -7.80 19.04
C ILE A 101 -11.81 -9.25 19.28
N GLY A 102 -10.98 -10.10 19.91
CA GLY A 102 -11.35 -11.47 20.27
C GLY A 102 -11.25 -12.49 19.12
N MET A 103 -10.52 -12.18 18.05
CA MET A 103 -10.33 -13.03 16.87
C MET A 103 -8.86 -13.37 16.61
N PRO A 104 -8.12 -13.94 17.59
CA PRO A 104 -6.69 -14.18 17.46
C PRO A 104 -6.32 -15.16 16.34
N GLU A 105 -7.25 -15.99 15.87
CA GLU A 105 -6.99 -16.99 14.81
C GLU A 105 -7.17 -16.45 13.39
N ALA A 106 -7.71 -15.24 13.22
CA ALA A 106 -7.92 -14.65 11.90
C ALA A 106 -6.57 -14.45 11.16
N ARG A 107 -6.60 -14.69 9.84
CA ARG A 107 -5.42 -14.64 8.96
C ARG A 107 -5.57 -13.57 7.89
N PHE A 108 -4.46 -12.90 7.61
CA PHE A 108 -4.33 -12.03 6.45
C PHE A 108 -3.90 -12.88 5.26
N HIS A 109 -4.75 -12.97 4.24
CA HIS A 109 -4.53 -13.76 3.01
C HIS A 109 -3.96 -12.90 1.88
#